data_AF-A0AAI9ZX86-F1
#
_entry.id   AF-A0AAI9ZX86-F1
#
_cell.length_a   1.000
_cell.length_b   1.000
_cell.length_c   1.000
_cell.angle_alpha   90.00
_cell.angle_beta   90.00
_cell.angle_gamma   90.00
#
_symmetry.space_group_name_H-M   'P 1'
#
loop_
_entity.id
_entity.type
_entity.pdbx_description
1 polymer ?
#
loop_
_entity_poly.entity_id
_entity_poly.type
_entity_poly.pdbx_seq_one_letter_code
_entity_poly.pdbx_strand_id
1 'polypeptide(L)'
;MAASGSRLLDIEAVSNFISVRGLVETLAGKTGEYVTNVISIVFGGQVWADAAQEYSAVLPAWRTAVLHQSVACILSAGVSDARFKEVHDDVTFNKIGAMKTLAPNMGSYMNEGDAFDPDWKVDYYGANYNRLQCIKEYYDPGELFYCPTCVGRGLRWAFVPRVVG
;
A
#
# COMPACT_ATOMS: atom_id res chain seq x y z
N MET A 1 8.26 12.73 -10.22
CA MET A 1 7.87 12.15 -8.91
C MET A 1 6.60 11.34 -9.15
N ALA A 2 6.23 10.38 -8.31
CA ALA A 2 5.01 9.61 -8.51
C ALA A 2 4.22 9.51 -7.22
N ALA A 3 2.89 9.61 -7.33
CA ALA A 3 1.98 9.13 -6.30
C ALA A 3 1.62 7.69 -6.65
N SER A 4 1.85 6.76 -5.74
CA SER A 4 1.65 5.34 -6.01
C SER A 4 1.13 4.60 -4.80
N GLY A 5 0.52 3.45 -5.05
CA GLY A 5 0.29 2.44 -4.03
C GLY A 5 -0.25 1.17 -4.65
N SER A 6 -0.59 0.22 -3.80
CA SER A 6 -0.96 -1.11 -4.24
C SER A 6 -1.97 -1.77 -3.32
N ARG A 7 -2.52 -2.89 -3.77
CA ARG A 7 -3.35 -3.80 -2.99
C ARG A 7 -3.12 -5.24 -3.43
N LEU A 8 -3.10 -6.13 -2.46
CA LEU A 8 -3.21 -7.57 -2.66
C LEU A 8 -4.68 -7.93 -2.88
N LEU A 9 -4.99 -8.71 -3.91
CA LEU A 9 -6.35 -9.17 -4.19
C LEU A 9 -6.42 -10.69 -4.05
N ASP A 10 -7.45 -11.18 -3.39
CA ASP A 10 -7.79 -12.60 -3.30
C ASP A 10 -8.77 -13.02 -4.40
N ILE A 11 -9.17 -14.30 -4.40
CA ILE A 11 -10.11 -14.84 -5.39
C ILE A 11 -11.46 -14.12 -5.29
N GLU A 12 -11.96 -13.85 -4.08
CA GLU A 12 -13.25 -13.21 -3.87
C GLU A 12 -13.29 -11.82 -4.54
N ALA A 13 -12.26 -11.00 -4.29
CA ALA A 13 -12.13 -9.65 -4.85
C ALA A 13 -12.17 -9.65 -6.39
N VAL A 14 -11.59 -10.66 -7.05
CA VAL A 14 -11.50 -10.71 -8.52
C VAL A 14 -12.59 -11.55 -9.19
N SER A 15 -13.52 -12.12 -8.42
CA SER A 15 -14.56 -13.01 -8.96
C SER A 15 -15.76 -12.29 -9.56
N ASN A 16 -15.99 -11.01 -9.20
CA ASN A 16 -17.14 -10.25 -9.68
C ASN A 16 -16.77 -9.28 -10.81
N PHE A 17 -17.21 -9.57 -12.03
CA PHE A 17 -16.90 -8.76 -13.21
C PHE A 17 -17.29 -7.27 -13.05
N ILE A 18 -18.46 -6.98 -12.50
CA ILE A 18 -18.96 -5.59 -12.38
C ILE A 18 -18.04 -4.78 -11.44
N SER A 19 -17.68 -5.37 -10.30
CA SER A 19 -16.83 -4.71 -9.30
C SER A 19 -15.40 -4.54 -9.80
N VAL A 20 -14.84 -5.57 -10.45
CA VAL A 20 -13.53 -5.49 -11.11
C VAL A 20 -13.53 -4.44 -12.23
N ARG A 21 -14.60 -4.39 -13.04
CA ARG A 21 -14.72 -3.40 -14.10
C ARG A 21 -14.74 -1.98 -13.54
N GLY A 22 -15.48 -1.74 -12.46
CA GLY A 22 -15.49 -0.45 -11.76
C GLY A 22 -14.13 -0.07 -11.18
N LEU A 23 -13.37 -1.04 -10.66
CA LEU A 23 -11.99 -0.80 -10.25
C LEU A 23 -11.12 -0.36 -11.44
N VAL A 24 -11.19 -1.08 -12.57
CA VAL A 24 -10.42 -0.73 -13.78
C VAL A 24 -10.76 0.68 -14.27
N GLU A 25 -12.03 1.10 -14.21
CA GLU A 25 -12.43 2.48 -14.57
C GLU A 25 -11.78 3.52 -13.66
N THR A 26 -11.74 3.25 -12.35
CA THR A 26 -11.10 4.15 -11.36
C THR A 26 -9.58 4.22 -11.56
N LEU A 27 -8.95 3.07 -11.79
CA LEU A 27 -7.50 2.94 -11.95
C LEU A 27 -6.99 3.44 -13.29
N ALA A 28 -7.82 3.44 -14.35
CA ALA A 28 -7.45 3.99 -15.65
C ALA A 28 -7.13 5.49 -15.60
N GLY A 29 -7.67 6.21 -14.60
CA GLY A 29 -7.47 7.64 -14.43
C GLY A 29 -8.24 8.47 -15.46
N LYS A 30 -8.01 9.78 -15.43
CA LYS A 30 -8.68 10.74 -16.32
C LYS A 30 -7.89 10.92 -17.61
N THR A 31 -8.57 11.30 -18.68
CA THR A 31 -7.91 11.67 -19.94
C THR A 31 -6.86 12.75 -19.70
N GLY A 32 -5.63 12.52 -20.17
CA GLY A 32 -4.49 13.43 -20.02
C GLY A 32 -3.65 13.18 -18.76
N GLU A 33 -4.07 12.29 -17.85
CA GLU A 33 -3.22 11.81 -16.76
C GLU A 33 -2.28 10.71 -17.27
N TYR A 34 -1.03 10.74 -16.80
CA TYR A 34 -0.10 9.65 -17.05
C TYR A 34 -0.14 8.66 -15.89
N VAL A 35 -0.98 7.63 -16.05
CA VAL A 35 -1.22 6.59 -15.04
C VAL A 35 -0.64 5.26 -15.51
N THR A 36 0.13 4.62 -14.64
CA THR A 36 0.64 3.26 -14.85
C THR A 36 -0.06 2.30 -13.91
N ASN A 37 -0.57 1.19 -14.45
CA ASN A 37 -1.14 0.09 -13.68
C ASN A 37 -0.31 -1.16 -13.93
N VAL A 38 0.06 -1.87 -12.86
CA VAL A 38 0.82 -3.11 -12.95
C VAL A 38 0.09 -4.20 -12.19
N ILE A 39 -0.03 -5.36 -12.82
CA ILE A 39 -0.52 -6.58 -12.19
C ILE A 39 0.67 -7.52 -12.04
N SER A 40 0.97 -7.90 -10.80
CA SER A 40 2.00 -8.86 -10.47
C SER A 40 1.35 -10.16 -9.98
N ILE A 41 1.51 -11.23 -10.76
CA ILE A 41 1.02 -12.57 -10.44
C ILE A 41 2.19 -13.36 -9.83
N VAL A 42 2.46 -13.10 -8.56
CA VAL A 42 3.64 -13.61 -7.82
C VAL A 42 3.24 -14.42 -6.58
N PHE A 43 1.99 -14.92 -6.56
CA PHE A 43 1.38 -15.62 -5.44
C PHE A 43 1.11 -17.09 -5.76
N GLY A 44 0.53 -17.82 -4.82
CA GLY A 44 0.28 -19.25 -4.97
C GLY A 44 1.49 -20.11 -4.63
N GLY A 45 1.35 -21.42 -4.83
CA GLY A 45 2.44 -22.39 -4.70
C GLY A 45 3.17 -22.26 -3.35
N GLN A 46 4.49 -22.05 -3.42
CA GLN A 46 5.33 -21.96 -2.23
C GLN A 46 4.97 -20.77 -1.33
N VAL A 47 4.50 -19.66 -1.88
CA VAL A 47 4.08 -18.48 -1.07
C VAL A 47 2.93 -18.83 -0.14
N TRP A 48 2.00 -19.67 -0.59
CA TRP A 48 0.90 -20.15 0.26
C TRP A 48 1.36 -21.25 1.20
N ALA A 49 2.19 -22.19 0.73
CA ALA A 49 2.73 -23.27 1.57
C ALA A 49 3.56 -22.73 2.75
N ASP A 50 4.26 -21.62 2.57
CA ASP A 50 5.03 -20.92 3.61
C ASP A 50 4.16 -20.27 4.69
N ALA A 51 2.82 -20.39 4.63
CA ALA A 51 1.95 -20.07 5.76
C ALA A 51 2.29 -20.90 7.02
N ALA A 52 2.91 -22.08 6.85
CA ALA A 52 3.39 -22.90 7.95
C ALA A 52 4.65 -22.34 8.64
N GLN A 53 5.30 -21.29 8.11
CA GLN A 53 6.50 -20.68 8.67
C GLN A 53 6.15 -19.66 9.78
N GLU A 54 6.03 -20.13 11.02
CA GLU A 54 5.56 -19.35 12.19
C GLU A 54 6.42 -18.11 12.53
N TYR A 55 7.68 -18.08 12.07
CA TYR A 55 8.61 -16.97 12.33
C TYR A 55 8.64 -15.92 11.21
N SER A 56 7.90 -16.13 10.12
CA SER A 56 7.83 -15.16 9.04
C SER A 56 7.03 -13.93 9.46
N ALA A 57 7.57 -12.74 9.18
CA ALA A 57 6.88 -11.46 9.40
C ALA A 57 6.07 -10.99 8.18
N VAL A 58 6.05 -11.76 7.09
CA VAL A 58 5.30 -11.43 5.87
C VAL A 58 3.83 -11.21 6.23
N LEU A 59 3.26 -10.12 5.70
CA LEU A 59 1.85 -9.78 5.88
C LEU A 59 0.96 -10.99 5.57
N PRO A 60 0.07 -11.43 6.49
CA PRO A 60 -0.70 -12.67 6.31
C PRO A 60 -1.52 -12.75 5.01
N ALA A 61 -1.97 -11.61 4.48
CA ALA A 61 -2.69 -11.53 3.21
C ALA A 61 -1.91 -12.11 2.01
N TRP A 62 -0.57 -12.21 2.06
CA TRP A 62 0.22 -12.90 1.03
C TRP A 62 -0.13 -14.38 0.90
N ARG A 63 -0.65 -15.00 1.96
CA ARG A 63 -0.96 -16.44 2.01
C ARG A 63 -2.28 -16.79 1.31
N THR A 64 -3.09 -15.79 0.97
CA THR A 64 -4.39 -15.96 0.30
C THR A 64 -4.55 -15.13 -0.97
N ALA A 65 -3.72 -14.09 -1.16
CA ALA A 65 -3.71 -13.29 -2.37
C ALA A 65 -3.39 -14.14 -3.60
N VAL A 66 -3.97 -13.76 -4.74
CA VAL A 66 -3.72 -14.35 -6.07
C VAL A 66 -3.00 -13.38 -6.99
N LEU A 67 -3.13 -12.07 -6.76
CA LEU A 67 -2.40 -11.05 -7.48
C LEU A 67 -2.15 -9.81 -6.62
N HIS A 68 -1.20 -9.01 -7.06
CA HIS A 68 -0.92 -7.67 -6.55
C HIS A 68 -1.20 -6.68 -7.66
N GLN A 69 -2.04 -5.68 -7.36
CA GLN A 69 -2.34 -4.57 -8.24
C GLN A 69 -1.63 -3.34 -7.71
N SER A 70 -0.81 -2.69 -8.51
CA SER A 70 -0.26 -1.37 -8.21
C SER A 70 -0.71 -0.33 -9.22
N VAL A 71 -0.81 0.91 -8.75
CA VAL A 71 -1.10 2.08 -9.57
C VAL A 71 -0.10 3.17 -9.23
N ALA A 72 0.34 3.91 -10.23
CA ALA A 72 1.10 5.13 -10.03
C ALA A 72 0.64 6.23 -11.00
N CYS A 73 0.45 7.43 -10.47
CA CYS A 73 0.27 8.65 -11.25
C CYS A 73 1.62 9.38 -11.33
N ILE A 74 2.12 9.54 -12.55
CA ILE A 74 3.44 10.14 -12.79
C ILE A 74 3.30 11.66 -12.91
N LEU A 75 4.01 12.38 -12.05
CA LEU A 75 4.08 13.84 -12.04
C LEU A 75 5.37 14.33 -12.71
N SER A 76 5.22 15.32 -13.59
CA SER A 76 6.33 16.10 -14.13
C SER A 76 7.15 16.76 -13.02
N ALA A 77 8.41 17.07 -13.31
CA ALA A 77 9.21 17.88 -12.38
C ALA A 77 8.63 19.30 -12.25
N GLY A 78 8.68 19.87 -11.05
CA GLY A 78 8.27 21.25 -10.80
C GLY A 78 6.76 21.51 -10.77
N VAL A 79 5.91 20.48 -10.61
CA VAL A 79 4.48 20.69 -10.32
C VAL A 79 4.30 21.48 -9.02
N SER A 80 3.23 22.27 -8.94
CA SER A 80 2.90 23.00 -7.71
C SER A 80 2.57 22.05 -6.56
N ASP A 81 2.78 22.51 -5.32
CA ASP A 81 2.39 21.77 -4.11
C ASP A 81 0.89 21.41 -4.11
N ALA A 82 0.05 22.29 -4.65
CA ALA A 82 -1.39 22.04 -4.80
C ALA A 82 -1.65 20.85 -5.73
N ARG A 83 -0.97 20.79 -6.88
CA ARG A 83 -1.12 19.66 -7.83
C ARG A 83 -0.50 18.39 -7.27
N PHE A 84 0.62 18.49 -6.57
CA PHE A 84 1.23 17.36 -5.87
C PHE A 84 0.24 16.75 -4.87
N LYS A 85 -0.33 17.58 -4.00
CA LYS A 85 -1.34 17.16 -3.03
C LYS A 85 -2.57 16.54 -3.71
N GLU A 86 -3.12 17.21 -4.74
CA GLU A 86 -4.29 16.71 -5.47
C GLU A 86 -4.08 15.30 -6.02
N VAL A 87 -2.92 15.04 -6.64
CA VAL A 87 -2.62 13.74 -7.24
C VAL A 87 -2.35 12.67 -6.18
N HIS A 88 -1.70 13.03 -5.07
CA HIS A 88 -1.55 12.12 -3.94
C HIS A 88 -2.90 11.79 -3.31
N ASP A 89 -3.78 12.78 -3.09
CA ASP A 89 -5.11 12.54 -2.55
C ASP A 89 -5.96 11.66 -3.48
N ASP A 90 -5.88 11.83 -4.81
CA ASP A 90 -6.56 10.93 -5.76
C ASP A 90 -6.02 9.50 -5.67
N VAL A 91 -4.70 9.32 -5.59
CA VAL A 91 -4.12 7.97 -5.46
C VAL A 91 -4.52 7.33 -4.13
N THR A 92 -4.37 8.05 -3.01
CA THR A 92 -4.67 7.55 -1.66
C THR A 92 -6.15 7.26 -1.45
N PHE A 93 -7.01 8.25 -1.70
CA PHE A 93 -8.41 8.17 -1.27
C PHE A 93 -9.36 7.67 -2.35
N ASN A 94 -9.01 7.81 -3.63
CA ASN A 94 -9.85 7.34 -4.74
C ASN A 94 -9.33 6.01 -5.29
N LYS A 95 -8.11 5.95 -5.82
CA LYS A 95 -7.59 4.74 -6.48
C LYS A 95 -7.35 3.60 -5.48
N ILE A 96 -6.59 3.85 -4.42
CA ILE A 96 -6.35 2.86 -3.36
C ILE A 96 -7.63 2.63 -2.56
N GLY A 97 -8.41 3.67 -2.31
CA GLY A 97 -9.77 3.53 -1.74
C GLY A 97 -10.62 2.49 -2.47
N ALA A 98 -10.71 2.57 -3.81
CA ALA A 98 -11.44 1.58 -4.61
C ALA A 98 -10.84 0.17 -4.51
N MET A 99 -9.51 0.04 -4.43
CA MET A 99 -8.87 -1.25 -4.20
C MET A 99 -9.17 -1.81 -2.80
N LYS A 100 -9.22 -0.96 -1.76
CA LYS A 100 -9.64 -1.36 -0.40
C LYS A 100 -11.10 -1.79 -0.38
N THR A 101 -11.98 -1.10 -1.10
CA THR A 101 -13.40 -1.50 -1.23
C THR A 101 -13.53 -2.87 -1.90
N LEU A 102 -12.73 -3.16 -2.93
CA LEU A 102 -12.76 -4.45 -3.62
C LEU A 102 -12.19 -5.58 -2.76
N ALA A 103 -11.14 -5.31 -1.98
CA ALA A 103 -10.44 -6.29 -1.15
C ALA A 103 -10.23 -5.79 0.30
N PRO A 104 -11.30 -5.69 1.10
CA PRO A 104 -11.27 -5.01 2.41
C PRO A 104 -10.44 -5.75 3.45
N ASN A 105 -10.40 -7.08 3.38
CA ASN A 105 -9.70 -7.92 4.35
C ASN A 105 -8.23 -8.19 3.97
N MET A 106 -7.80 -7.66 2.83
CA MET A 106 -6.44 -7.81 2.34
C MET A 106 -5.54 -6.69 2.87
N GLY A 107 -4.34 -6.57 2.32
CA GLY A 107 -3.45 -5.46 2.59
C GLY A 107 -2.66 -5.10 1.34
N SER A 108 -1.48 -4.53 1.54
CA SER A 108 -0.68 -3.92 0.49
C SER A 108 0.79 -4.27 0.65
N TYR A 109 1.52 -4.24 -0.46
CA TYR A 109 2.96 -4.51 -0.42
C TYR A 109 3.71 -3.24 -0.04
N MET A 110 4.31 -3.21 1.16
CA MET A 110 4.92 -2.00 1.71
C MET A 110 6.00 -1.36 0.82
N ASN A 111 6.74 -2.15 0.04
CA ASN A 111 7.79 -1.64 -0.83
C ASN A 111 7.25 -0.93 -2.08
N GLU A 112 5.97 -1.16 -2.41
CA GLU A 112 5.23 -0.53 -3.51
C GLU A 112 3.90 0.02 -2.98
N GLY A 113 3.94 0.54 -1.74
CA GLY A 113 2.81 1.07 -1.00
C GLY A 113 2.70 2.59 -1.12
N ASP A 114 1.57 3.11 -0.66
CA ASP A 114 1.33 4.55 -0.54
C ASP A 114 1.87 5.12 0.78
N ALA A 115 2.85 6.00 0.66
CA ALA A 115 3.45 6.68 1.81
C ALA A 115 2.45 7.51 2.63
N PHE A 116 1.31 7.89 2.06
CA PHE A 116 0.25 8.68 2.70
C PHE A 116 -0.93 7.84 3.19
N ASP A 117 -0.88 6.52 3.05
CA ASP A 117 -1.94 5.62 3.49
C ASP A 117 -2.21 5.80 5.00
N PRO A 118 -3.42 6.23 5.41
CA PRO A 118 -3.76 6.37 6.82
C PRO A 118 -3.78 5.03 7.56
N ASP A 119 -4.00 3.91 6.85
CA ASP A 119 -4.16 2.57 7.43
C ASP A 119 -2.89 1.71 7.27
N TRP A 120 -1.75 2.32 6.93
CA TRP A 120 -0.49 1.64 6.61
C TRP A 120 -0.07 0.55 7.62
N LYS A 121 -0.39 0.72 8.91
CA LYS A 121 -0.09 -0.30 9.94
C LYS A 121 -0.81 -1.62 9.65
N VAL A 122 -2.10 -1.53 9.34
CA VAL A 122 -2.95 -2.67 9.01
C VAL A 122 -2.57 -3.18 7.62
N ASP A 123 -2.45 -2.27 6.65
CA ASP A 123 -2.24 -2.65 5.26
C ASP A 123 -0.87 -3.30 5.02
N TYR A 124 0.19 -2.88 5.73
CA TYR A 124 1.55 -3.39 5.47
C TYR A 124 1.99 -4.50 6.40
N TYR A 125 1.44 -4.53 7.62
CA TYR A 125 1.89 -5.46 8.67
C TYR A 125 0.75 -6.30 9.23
N GLY A 126 -0.50 -5.80 9.17
CA GLY A 126 -1.68 -6.50 9.65
C GLY A 126 -1.53 -6.98 11.10
N ALA A 127 -1.91 -8.23 11.34
CA ALA A 127 -1.81 -8.86 12.66
C ALA A 127 -0.38 -8.92 13.23
N ASN A 128 0.66 -8.80 12.39
CA ASN A 128 2.05 -8.85 12.83
C ASN A 128 2.53 -7.53 13.48
N TYR A 129 1.80 -6.42 13.31
CA TYR A 129 2.28 -5.08 13.70
C TYR A 129 2.69 -5.00 15.17
N ASN A 130 1.86 -5.50 16.09
CA ASN A 130 2.15 -5.40 17.54
C ASN A 130 3.42 -6.16 17.92
N ARG A 131 3.61 -7.38 17.38
CA ARG A 131 4.83 -8.16 17.61
C ARG A 131 6.06 -7.45 17.07
N LEU A 132 5.97 -6.91 15.84
CA LEU A 132 7.06 -6.17 15.22
C LEU A 132 7.39 -4.89 16.01
N GLN A 133 6.37 -4.22 16.55
CA GLN A 133 6.55 -3.04 17.38
C GLN A 133 7.32 -3.37 18.67
N CYS A 134 6.96 -4.46 19.37
CA CYS A 134 7.72 -4.90 20.55
C CYS A 134 9.19 -5.19 20.21
N ILE A 135 9.46 -5.80 19.06
CA ILE A 135 10.82 -6.06 18.58
C ILE A 135 11.55 -4.73 18.30
N LYS A 136 10.90 -3.79 17.61
CA LYS A 136 11.46 -2.46 17.32
C LYS A 136 11.81 -1.70 18.60
N GLU A 137 10.93 -1.70 19.59
CA GLU A 137 11.15 -1.04 20.87
C GLU A 137 12.28 -1.69 21.68
N TYR A 138 12.45 -3.02 21.58
CA TYR A 138 13.55 -3.72 22.22
C TYR A 138 14.92 -3.39 21.61
N TYR A 139 15.02 -3.39 20.27
CA TYR A 139 16.29 -3.20 19.56
C TYR A 139 16.62 -1.74 19.23
N ASP A 140 15.61 -0.86 19.11
CA ASP A 140 15.77 0.56 18.83
C ASP A 140 14.84 1.42 19.72
N PRO A 141 15.04 1.40 21.05
CA PRO A 141 14.23 2.18 22.00
C PRO A 141 14.37 3.70 21.83
N GLY A 142 15.44 4.15 21.16
CA GLY A 142 15.70 5.55 20.84
C GLY A 142 15.05 6.02 19.53
N GLU A 143 14.45 5.12 18.75
CA GLU A 143 13.93 5.38 17.40
C GLU A 143 14.95 6.07 16.49
N LEU A 144 16.19 5.59 16.49
CA LEU A 144 17.23 6.11 15.61
C LEU A 144 16.90 5.79 14.14
N PHE A 145 16.33 4.62 13.87
CA PHE A 145 16.00 4.18 12.52
C PHE A 145 14.54 4.51 12.18
N TYR A 146 14.28 5.77 11.86
CA TYR A 146 12.97 6.27 11.46
C TYR A 146 12.71 6.16 9.95
N CYS A 147 11.48 5.80 9.58
CA CYS A 147 10.95 5.98 8.23
C CYS A 147 9.42 6.16 8.21
N PRO A 148 8.85 6.81 7.18
CA PRO A 148 7.45 7.28 7.19
C PRO A 148 6.37 6.20 7.33
N THR A 149 6.64 4.94 6.99
CA THR A 149 5.66 3.84 7.10
C THR A 149 6.26 2.64 7.82
N CYS A 150 7.34 2.86 8.57
CA CYS A 150 8.03 1.82 9.31
C CYS A 150 7.39 1.56 10.67
N VAL A 151 7.51 0.32 11.14
CA VAL A 151 7.14 -0.07 12.50
C VAL A 151 7.76 0.88 13.52
N GLY A 152 6.95 1.32 14.49
CA GLY A 152 7.35 2.29 15.51
C GLY A 152 7.11 3.76 15.14
N ARG A 153 6.63 4.09 13.92
CA ARG A 153 6.24 5.48 13.60
C ARG A 153 5.17 6.00 14.58
N GLY A 154 5.37 7.25 14.99
CA GLY A 154 4.44 8.00 15.84
C GLY A 154 4.73 7.88 17.34
N LEU A 155 5.82 7.23 17.73
CA LEU A 155 6.26 7.14 19.12
C LEU A 155 7.12 8.36 19.52
N ARG A 156 8.11 8.78 18.71
CA ARG A 156 8.88 10.03 18.92
C ARG A 156 8.90 10.97 17.72
N TRP A 157 8.82 10.44 16.51
CA TRP A 157 8.95 11.22 15.28
C TRP A 157 7.63 11.36 14.53
N ALA A 158 7.37 12.56 13.98
CA ALA A 158 6.25 12.84 13.11
C ALA A 158 6.71 13.04 11.67
N PHE A 159 5.97 12.47 10.71
CA PHE A 159 6.18 12.72 9.30
C PHE A 159 5.65 14.11 8.95
N VAL A 160 6.50 14.96 8.37
CA VAL A 160 6.12 16.27 7.85
C VAL A 160 6.45 16.27 6.35
N PRO A 161 5.44 16.19 5.46
CA PRO A 161 5.68 16.28 4.03
C PRO A 161 6.31 17.64 3.69
N ARG A 162 7.26 17.68 2.77
CA ARG A 162 7.83 18.95 2.27
C ARG A 162 6.71 19.77 1.61
N VAL A 163 6.47 20.96 2.15
CA VAL A 163 5.84 22.08 1.43
C VAL A 163 6.99 22.82 0.78
N VAL A 164 7.14 22.73 -0.55
CA VAL A 164 8.18 23.47 -1.26
C VAL A 164 7.55 24.77 -1.72
N GLY A 165 7.69 25.79 -0.88
CA GLY A 165 7.29 27.16 -1.21
C GLY A 165 8.06 27.74 -2.39
#